data_AF-A0A6H5J5E9-F1
#
_entry.id   AF-A0A6H5J5E9-F1
#
_cell.length_a   1.000
_cell.length_b   1.000
_cell.length_c   1.000
_cell.angle_alpha   90.00
_cell.angle_beta   90.00
_cell.angle_gamma   90.00
#
_symmetry.space_group_name_H-M   'P 1'
#
loop_
_entity.id
_entity.type
_entity.pdbx_description
1 polymer ?
#
loop_
_entity_poly.entity_id
_entity_poly.type
_entity_poly.pdbx_seq_one_letter_code
_entity_poly.pdbx_strand_id
1 'polypeptide(L)'
;MSSTRTPTQSKEALLKSYSTRLKEDIKSMLENFEEILKLAKIDTETNLSKLVQCEQEAYEMQVRAANMVRAGESLLKLVSDIKQYLILNDFLSQNECDQKLANLRDDMATELYDLEEEYFTSVHK
;
A
#
# COMPACT_ATOMS: atom_id res chain seq x y z
N MET A 1 0.63 30.94 -5.51
CA MET A 1 -0.42 30.04 -6.03
C MET A 1 -0.20 28.66 -5.45
N SER A 2 -0.87 28.33 -4.35
CA SER A 2 -0.86 26.98 -3.78
C SER A 2 -1.71 26.09 -4.69
N SER A 3 -1.05 25.21 -5.44
CA SER A 3 -1.75 24.18 -6.22
C SER A 3 -2.49 23.27 -5.25
N THR A 4 -3.80 23.44 -5.15
CA THR A 4 -4.73 22.53 -4.48
C THR A 4 -4.70 21.21 -5.22
N ARG A 5 -3.87 20.27 -4.75
CA ARG A 5 -3.86 18.90 -5.26
C ARG A 5 -5.24 18.31 -5.08
N THR A 6 -5.85 17.85 -6.17
CA THR A 6 -7.12 17.13 -6.13
C THR A 6 -6.92 15.77 -5.44
N PRO A 7 -7.83 15.34 -4.54
CA PRO A 7 -7.67 14.12 -3.75
C PRO A 7 -7.52 12.83 -4.60
N THR A 8 -7.99 12.84 -5.85
CA THR A 8 -7.82 11.74 -6.81
C THR A 8 -6.38 11.60 -7.29
N GLN A 9 -5.67 12.72 -7.47
CA GLN A 9 -4.30 12.74 -7.99
C GLN A 9 -3.29 12.25 -6.94
N SER A 10 -3.58 12.42 -5.65
CA SER A 10 -2.76 11.87 -4.56
C SER A 10 -2.93 10.36 -4.41
N LYS A 11 -4.14 9.83 -4.65
CA LYS A 11 -4.42 8.38 -4.67
C LYS A 11 -3.62 7.67 -5.76
N GLU A 12 -3.67 8.15 -7.00
CA GLU A 12 -2.93 7.54 -8.11
C GLU A 12 -1.42 7.55 -7.89
N ALA A 13 -0.88 8.66 -7.37
CA ALA A 13 0.53 8.76 -7.03
C ALA A 13 0.94 7.75 -5.95
N LEU A 14 0.10 7.54 -4.93
CA LEU A 14 0.32 6.55 -3.88
C LEU A 14 0.28 5.11 -4.42
N LEU A 15 -0.71 4.77 -5.23
CA LEU A 15 -0.80 3.43 -5.84
C LEU A 15 0.40 3.16 -6.77
N LYS A 16 0.85 4.19 -7.49
CA LYS A 16 2.06 4.10 -8.30
C LYS A 16 3.31 3.86 -7.46
N SER A 17 3.46 4.53 -6.31
CA SER A 17 4.63 4.31 -5.43
C SER A 17 4.64 2.90 -4.84
N TYR A 18 3.48 2.35 -4.47
CA TYR A 18 3.34 0.94 -4.07
C TYR A 18 3.78 -0.02 -5.18
N SER A 19 3.33 0.21 -6.42
CA SER A 19 3.76 -0.63 -7.55
C SER A 19 5.25 -0.52 -7.83
N THR A 20 5.84 0.68 -7.73
CA THR A 20 7.27 0.87 -7.92
C THR A 20 8.06 0.09 -6.88
N ARG A 21 7.72 0.27 -5.60
CA ARG A 21 8.38 -0.42 -4.48
C ARG A 21 8.32 -1.95 -4.61
N LEU A 22 7.13 -2.49 -4.94
CA LEU A 22 6.95 -3.92 -5.19
C LEU A 22 7.92 -4.44 -6.27
N LYS A 23 8.02 -3.73 -7.40
CA LYS A 23 8.88 -4.13 -8.52
C LYS A 23 10.36 -4.05 -8.16
N GLU A 24 10.77 -2.98 -7.47
CA GLU A 24 12.16 -2.78 -7.05
C GLU A 24 12.61 -3.84 -6.04
N ASP A 25 11.78 -4.13 -5.03
CA ASP A 25 12.11 -5.13 -4.01
C ASP A 25 12.17 -6.55 -4.61
N ILE A 26 11.20 -6.94 -5.46
CA ILE A 26 11.23 -8.25 -6.15
C ILE A 26 12.46 -8.35 -7.06
N LYS A 27 12.76 -7.30 -7.84
CA LYS A 27 13.93 -7.27 -8.71
C LYS A 27 15.21 -7.44 -7.90
N SER A 28 15.34 -6.71 -6.79
CA SER A 28 16.50 -6.84 -5.90
C SER A 28 16.64 -8.26 -5.34
N MET A 29 15.54 -8.91 -4.94
CA MET A 29 15.59 -10.29 -4.47
C MET A 29 16.07 -11.25 -5.55
N LEU A 30 15.57 -11.11 -6.79
CA LEU A 30 15.96 -11.96 -7.92
C LEU A 30 17.43 -11.77 -8.29
N GLU A 31 17.89 -10.53 -8.40
CA GLU A 31 19.28 -10.21 -8.75
C GLU A 31 20.28 -10.71 -7.69
N ASN A 32 19.96 -10.53 -6.40
CA ASN A 32 20.81 -11.06 -5.33
C ASN A 32 20.84 -12.59 -5.32
N PHE A 33 19.69 -13.24 -5.55
CA PHE A 33 19.62 -14.70 -5.62
C PHE A 33 20.39 -15.26 -6.83
N GLU A 34 20.25 -14.64 -8.00
CA GLU A 34 21.00 -15.02 -9.20
C GLU A 34 22.50 -15.01 -8.95
N GLU A 35 23.01 -13.99 -8.24
CA GLU A 35 24.43 -13.96 -7.96
C GLU A 35 24.88 -14.97 -6.91
N ILE A 36 24.07 -15.26 -5.88
CA ILE A 36 24.36 -16.35 -4.94
C ILE A 36 24.56 -17.65 -5.71
N LEU A 37 23.76 -17.92 -6.74
CA LEU A 37 23.92 -19.11 -7.60
C LEU A 37 25.23 -19.08 -8.41
N LYS A 38 25.68 -17.91 -8.86
CA LYS A 38 26.96 -17.77 -9.58
C LYS A 38 28.16 -18.02 -8.66
N LEU A 39 28.08 -17.54 -7.42
CA LEU A 39 29.12 -17.69 -6.40
C LEU A 39 29.19 -19.11 -5.81
N ALA A 40 28.08 -19.85 -5.79
CA ALA A 40 28.01 -21.20 -5.24
C ALA A 40 28.76 -22.28 -6.07
N LYS A 41 29.52 -21.92 -7.10
CA LYS A 41 30.28 -22.88 -7.92
C LYS A 41 31.39 -23.52 -7.11
N ILE A 42 31.39 -24.85 -7.04
CA ILE A 42 32.42 -25.63 -6.35
C ILE A 42 33.56 -25.90 -7.33
N ASP A 43 34.76 -25.47 -6.98
CA ASP A 43 35.97 -25.67 -7.77
C ASP A 43 36.92 -26.63 -7.02
N THR A 44 37.40 -27.69 -7.67
CA THR A 44 38.04 -28.85 -6.99
C THR A 44 39.55 -28.70 -6.73
N GLU A 45 40.21 -27.72 -7.33
CA GLU A 45 41.65 -27.50 -7.13
C GLU A 45 41.93 -26.62 -5.92
N THR A 46 42.75 -27.08 -4.98
CA THR A 46 43.00 -26.38 -3.70
C THR A 46 44.40 -25.75 -3.68
N ASN A 47 44.46 -24.42 -3.85
CA ASN A 47 45.68 -23.61 -3.71
C ASN A 47 45.43 -22.47 -2.72
N LEU A 48 46.48 -21.87 -2.14
CA LEU A 48 46.36 -20.78 -1.14
C LEU A 48 45.45 -19.63 -1.63
N SER A 49 45.56 -19.25 -2.91
CA SER A 49 44.71 -18.22 -3.52
C SER A 49 43.22 -18.57 -3.50
N LYS A 50 42.87 -19.87 -3.60
CA LYS A 50 41.47 -20.30 -3.59
C LYS A 50 40.87 -20.25 -2.20
N LEU A 51 41.65 -20.49 -1.14
CA LEU A 51 41.16 -20.40 0.24
C LEU A 51 40.69 -18.97 0.58
N VAL A 52 41.48 -17.96 0.19
CA VAL A 52 41.11 -16.54 0.36
C VAL A 52 39.88 -16.19 -0.47
N GLN A 53 39.81 -16.70 -1.71
CA GLN A 53 38.68 -16.48 -2.59
C GLN A 53 37.38 -17.07 -2.03
N CYS A 54 37.41 -18.30 -1.52
CA CYS A 54 36.22 -18.94 -0.93
C CYS A 54 35.66 -18.14 0.26
N GLU A 55 36.53 -17.59 1.11
CA GLU A 55 36.09 -16.76 2.24
C GLU A 55 35.46 -15.45 1.75
N GLN A 56 36.05 -14.82 0.71
CA GLN A 56 35.49 -13.63 0.09
C GLN A 56 34.12 -13.90 -0.56
N GLU A 57 33.99 -14.99 -1.31
CA GLU A 57 32.74 -15.42 -1.93
C GLU A 57 31.67 -15.73 -0.88
N ALA A 58 32.04 -16.39 0.23
CA ALA A 58 31.14 -16.66 1.35
C ALA A 58 30.61 -15.37 1.98
N TYR A 59 31.48 -14.39 2.22
CA TYR A 59 31.06 -13.07 2.72
C TYR A 59 30.12 -12.36 1.74
N GLU A 60 30.43 -12.39 0.45
CA GLU A 60 29.58 -11.79 -0.58
C GLU A 60 28.20 -12.46 -0.64
N MET A 61 28.13 -13.79 -0.58
CA MET A 61 26.86 -14.53 -0.50
C MET A 61 26.04 -14.13 0.73
N GLN A 62 26.68 -13.91 1.89
CA GLN A 62 26.00 -13.44 3.10
C GLN A 62 25.41 -12.03 2.92
N VAL A 63 26.18 -11.10 2.35
CA VAL A 63 25.68 -9.73 2.07
C VAL A 63 24.47 -9.76 1.13
N ARG A 64 24.53 -10.61 0.10
CA ARG A 64 23.41 -10.77 -0.86
C ARG A 64 22.17 -11.37 -0.19
N ALA A 65 22.35 -12.38 0.66
CA ALA A 65 21.25 -12.94 1.45
C ALA A 65 20.63 -11.88 2.39
N ALA A 66 21.45 -11.06 3.04
CA ALA A 66 20.97 -9.96 3.89
C ALA A 66 20.17 -8.91 3.07
N ASN A 67 20.61 -8.58 1.86
CA ASN A 67 19.87 -7.70 0.95
C ASN A 67 18.49 -8.27 0.58
N MET A 68 18.40 -9.58 0.34
CA MET A 68 17.12 -10.25 0.07
C MET A 68 16.17 -10.18 1.27
N VAL A 69 16.69 -10.39 2.49
CA VAL A 69 15.90 -10.27 3.72
C VAL A 69 15.35 -8.84 3.87
N ARG A 70 16.19 -7.83 3.65
CA ARG A 70 15.78 -6.42 3.71
C ARG A 70 14.69 -6.07 2.70
N ALA A 71 14.79 -6.58 1.47
CA ALA A 71 13.74 -6.43 0.46
C ALA A 71 12.44 -7.14 0.91
N GLY A 72 12.54 -8.33 1.51
CA GLY A 72 11.41 -9.04 2.10
C GLY A 72 10.70 -8.25 3.22
N GLU A 73 11.45 -7.65 4.14
CA GLU A 73 10.90 -6.76 5.17
C GLU A 73 10.19 -5.55 4.56
N SER A 74 10.79 -4.96 3.52
CA SER A 74 10.17 -3.85 2.78
C SER A 74 8.82 -4.26 2.17
N LEU A 75 8.72 -5.46 1.58
CA LEU A 75 7.47 -6.01 1.06
C LEU A 75 6.43 -6.27 2.15
N LEU A 76 6.84 -6.77 3.33
CA LEU A 76 5.92 -6.93 4.47
C LEU A 76 5.33 -5.59 4.91
N LYS A 77 6.16 -4.55 4.97
CA LYS A 77 5.69 -3.19 5.26
C LYS A 77 4.74 -2.68 4.18
N LEU A 78 5.03 -2.92 2.90
CA LEU A 78 4.12 -2.57 1.81
C LEU A 78 2.74 -3.25 1.95
N VAL A 79 2.70 -4.54 2.33
CA VAL A 79 1.43 -5.23 2.62
C VAL A 79 0.67 -4.56 3.77
N SER A 80 1.37 -4.15 4.83
CA SER A 80 0.77 -3.41 5.94
C SER A 80 0.20 -2.06 5.47
N ASP A 81 0.95 -1.31 4.67
CA ASP A 81 0.53 -0.01 4.13
C ASP A 81 -0.75 -0.16 3.27
N ILE A 82 -0.81 -1.20 2.43
CA ILE A 82 -2.00 -1.51 1.61
C ILE A 82 -3.21 -1.85 2.48
N LYS A 83 -3.05 -2.68 3.52
CA LYS A 83 -4.14 -3.00 4.46
C LYS A 83 -4.67 -1.74 5.12
N GLN A 84 -3.78 -0.88 5.61
CA GLN A 84 -4.16 0.38 6.23
C GLN A 84 -4.91 1.29 5.25
N TYR A 85 -4.44 1.38 3.99
CA TYR A 85 -5.11 2.15 2.94
C TYR A 85 -6.54 1.66 2.70
N LEU A 86 -6.76 0.35 2.60
CA LEU A 86 -8.09 -0.23 2.37
C LEU A 86 -9.04 0.02 3.54
N ILE A 87 -8.58 -0.20 4.77
CA ILE A 87 -9.37 0.03 5.99
C ILE A 87 -9.81 1.50 6.08
N LEU A 88 -8.88 2.43 5.90
CA LEU A 88 -9.19 3.85 5.95
C LEU A 88 -10.15 4.28 4.85
N ASN A 89 -10.01 3.74 3.63
CA ASN A 89 -10.90 4.05 2.53
C ASN A 89 -12.34 3.59 2.82
N ASP A 90 -12.49 2.39 3.41
CA ASP A 90 -13.78 1.82 3.76
C ASP A 90 -14.51 2.68 4.80
N PHE A 91 -13.82 3.10 5.86
CA PHE A 91 -14.37 4.02 6.87
C PHE A 91 -14.77 5.38 6.29
N LEU A 92 -13.97 5.94 5.39
CA LEU A 92 -14.30 7.20 4.73
C LEU A 92 -15.57 7.05 3.88
N SER A 93 -15.67 5.96 3.11
CA SER A 93 -16.85 5.67 2.28
C SER A 93 -18.10 5.45 3.14
N GLN A 94 -17.97 4.78 4.29
CA GLN A 94 -19.07 4.57 5.23
C GLN A 94 -19.54 5.91 5.81
N ASN A 95 -18.63 6.76 6.30
CA ASN A 95 -18.97 8.08 6.83
C ASN A 95 -19.66 8.97 5.79
N GLU A 96 -19.22 8.94 4.53
CA GLU A 96 -19.90 9.67 3.44
C GLU A 96 -21.32 9.16 3.19
N CYS A 97 -21.55 7.85 3.33
CA CYS A 97 -22.89 7.25 3.22
C CYS A 97 -23.78 7.66 4.39
N ASP A 98 -23.28 7.55 5.62
CA ASP A 98 -24.00 7.93 6.84
C ASP A 98 -24.40 9.41 6.81
N GLN A 99 -23.51 10.29 6.35
CA GLN A 99 -23.81 11.71 6.18
C GLN A 99 -24.92 11.95 5.15
N LYS A 100 -24.90 11.24 4.02
CA LYS A 100 -25.97 11.36 3.00
C LYS A 100 -27.31 10.86 3.54
N LEU A 101 -27.32 9.77 4.30
CA LEU A 101 -28.52 9.25 4.95
C LEU A 101 -29.07 10.22 5.99
N ALA A 102 -28.20 10.84 6.80
CA ALA A 102 -28.59 11.86 7.76
C ALA A 102 -29.24 13.06 7.08
N ASN A 103 -28.63 13.57 6.01
CA ASN A 103 -29.19 14.70 5.25
C ASN A 103 -30.55 14.33 4.64
N LEU A 104 -30.68 13.16 4.02
CA LEU A 104 -31.94 12.71 3.43
C LEU A 104 -33.05 12.57 4.47
N ARG A 105 -32.72 12.06 5.66
CA ARG A 105 -33.67 11.99 6.78
C ARG A 105 -34.15 13.38 7.18
N ASP A 106 -33.24 14.35 7.27
CA ASP A 106 -33.56 15.71 7.69
C ASP A 106 -34.40 16.44 6.61
N ASP A 107 -34.12 16.20 5.32
CA ASP A 107 -34.93 16.68 4.21
C ASP A 107 -36.35 16.10 4.27
N MET A 108 -36.49 14.78 4.43
CA MET A 108 -37.79 14.11 4.57
C MET A 108 -38.58 14.59 5.79
N ALA A 109 -37.91 14.82 6.92
CA ALA A 109 -38.55 15.34 8.13
C ALA A 109 -39.10 16.75 7.90
N THR A 110 -38.40 17.57 7.12
CA THR A 110 -38.85 18.92 6.74
C THR A 110 -40.09 18.84 5.85
N GLU A 111 -40.05 18.02 4.79
CA GLU A 111 -41.21 17.84 3.88
C GLU A 111 -42.46 17.32 4.61
N LEU A 112 -42.29 16.39 5.57
CA LEU A 112 -43.40 15.87 6.37
C LEU A 112 -44.00 16.95 7.28
N TYR A 113 -43.17 17.80 7.88
CA TYR A 113 -43.63 18.89 8.73
C TYR A 113 -44.44 19.91 7.93
N ASP A 114 -43.94 20.31 6.76
CA ASP A 114 -44.64 21.24 5.87
C ASP A 114 -46.02 20.68 5.45
N LEU A 115 -46.07 19.38 5.11
CA LEU A 115 -47.32 18.72 4.73
C LEU A 115 -48.32 18.63 5.88
N GLU A 116 -47.85 18.38 7.10
CA GLU A 116 -48.67 18.38 8.31
C GLU A 116 -49.30 19.76 8.56
N GLU A 117 -48.51 20.83 8.43
CA GLU A 117 -48.98 22.20 8.57
C GLU A 117 -50.04 22.56 7.51
N GLU A 118 -49.82 22.18 6.25
CA GLU A 118 -50.79 22.35 5.17
C GLU A 118 -52.10 21.60 5.45
N TYR A 119 -52.01 20.34 5.91
CA TYR A 119 -53.18 19.53 6.25
C TYR A 119 -54.01 20.18 7.36
N PHE A 120 -53.40 20.58 8.48
CA PHE A 120 -54.11 21.25 9.57
C PHE A 120 -54.74 22.57 9.11
N THR A 121 -54.06 23.34 8.28
CA THR A 121 -54.59 24.59 7.73
C THR A 121 -55.79 24.34 6.81
N SER A 122 -55.80 23.24 6.06
CA SER A 122 -56.89 22.88 5.16
C SER A 122 -58.18 22.43 5.88
N VAL A 123 -58.04 21.78 7.04
CA VAL A 123 -59.17 21.29 7.85
C VAL A 123 -59.85 22.42 8.63
N HIS A 124 -59.14 23.52 8.90
CA HIS A 124 -59.65 24.66 9.65
C HIS A 124 -60.08 25.86 8.78
N LYS A 125 -60.17 25.67 7.46
CA LYS A 125 -60.78 26.60 6.50
C LYS A 125 -62.18 26.12 6.08
#